data_AF-E6LJT4-F1
#
_entry.id   AF-E6LJT4-F1
#
_cell.length_a   1.000
_cell.length_b   1.000
_cell.length_c   1.000
_cell.angle_alpha   90.00
_cell.angle_beta   90.00
_cell.angle_gamma   90.00
#
_symmetry.space_group_name_H-M   'P 1'
#
loop_
_entity.id
_entity.type
_entity.pdbx_description
1 polymer ?
#
loop_
_entity_poly.entity_id
_entity_poly.type
_entity_poly.pdbx_seq_one_letter_code
_entity_poly.pdbx_strand_id
1 'polypeptide(L)'
;MGVWKSNIIIKYMETGKDYIHYMIETEPTISISKVVNLIKSYTTYHIWKKHTEYLKNHFWKEHIFWTDGYFACSEGNVSEEMLKQYIENQG
;
A
#
# COMPACT_ATOMS: atom_id res chain seq x y z
N MET A 1 -14.37 -5.74 21.42
CA MET A 1 -13.67 -5.00 20.35
C MET A 1 -14.21 -5.49 19.03
N GLY A 2 -14.89 -4.63 18.27
CA GLY A 2 -15.54 -5.03 17.02
C GLY A 2 -14.50 -5.43 15.98
N VAL A 3 -14.61 -6.67 15.47
CA VAL A 3 -13.79 -7.16 14.37
C VAL A 3 -14.37 -6.52 13.11
N TRP A 4 -13.77 -5.41 12.66
CA TRP A 4 -14.12 -4.84 11.36
C TRP A 4 -13.59 -5.80 10.28
N LYS A 5 -14.47 -6.63 9.73
CA LYS A 5 -14.21 -7.29 8.44
C LYS A 5 -14.39 -6.23 7.36
N SER A 6 -13.33 -5.49 7.10
CA SER A 6 -13.27 -4.59 5.94
C SER A 6 -12.91 -5.41 4.72
N ASN A 7 -13.80 -5.49 3.74
CA ASN A 7 -13.50 -6.11 2.45
C ASN A 7 -12.63 -5.15 1.64
N ILE A 8 -11.31 -5.31 1.75
CA ILE A 8 -10.32 -4.63 0.92
C ILE A 8 -9.69 -5.71 0.05
N ILE A 9 -9.90 -5.64 -1.26
CA ILE A 9 -9.36 -6.59 -2.24
C ILE A 9 -8.25 -5.88 -3.00
N ILE A 10 -7.04 -6.41 -2.96
CA ILE A 10 -5.95 -5.96 -3.83
C ILE A 10 -6.11 -6.68 -5.17
N LYS A 11 -6.40 -5.93 -6.23
CA LYS A 11 -6.55 -6.47 -7.59
C LYS A 11 -5.18 -6.63 -8.26
N TYR A 12 -4.35 -5.60 -8.15
CA TYR A 12 -3.00 -5.57 -8.71
C TYR A 12 -2.06 -4.87 -7.74
N MET A 13 -0.79 -5.25 -7.83
CA MET A 13 0.29 -4.65 -7.05
C MET A 13 1.54 -4.65 -7.91
N GLU A 14 2.23 -3.51 -7.92
CA GLU A 14 3.52 -3.33 -8.55
C GLU A 14 4.47 -2.67 -7.55
N THR A 15 5.72 -3.10 -7.52
CA THR A 15 6.75 -2.54 -6.66
C THR A 15 7.86 -1.93 -7.51
N GLY A 16 8.13 -0.64 -7.28
CA GLY A 16 9.34 0.02 -7.75
C GLY A 16 10.50 -0.15 -6.76
N LYS A 17 11.59 0.58 -6.99
CA LYS A 17 12.77 0.56 -6.10
C LYS A 17 12.47 1.16 -4.72
N ASP A 18 11.64 2.20 -4.67
CA ASP A 18 11.35 3.02 -3.50
C ASP A 18 9.84 3.32 -3.31
N TYR A 19 8.98 2.72 -4.13
CA TYR A 19 7.52 2.88 -4.03
C TYR A 19 6.78 1.56 -4.29
N ILE A 20 5.49 1.53 -3.93
CA ILE A 20 4.57 0.45 -4.29
C ILE A 20 3.27 1.08 -4.79
N HIS A 21 2.76 0.58 -5.91
CA HIS A 21 1.44 0.90 -6.43
C HIS A 21 0.48 -0.25 -6.15
N TYR A 22 -0.72 0.09 -5.64
CA TYR A 22 -1.79 -0.86 -5.41
C TYR A 22 -3.03 -0.42 -6.18
N MET A 23 -3.63 -1.35 -6.92
CA MET A 23 -5.03 -1.22 -7.30
C MET A 23 -5.90 -1.97 -6.30
N ILE A 24 -6.79 -1.25 -5.64
CA ILE A 24 -7.68 -1.79 -4.61
C ILE A 24 -9.15 -1.64 -5.00
N GLU A 25 -9.94 -2.65 -4.65
CA GLU A 25 -11.39 -2.57 -4.59
C GLU A 25 -11.78 -2.55 -3.10
N THR A 26 -12.59 -1.57 -2.71
CA THR A 26 -13.04 -1.38 -1.33
C THR A 26 -14.48 -0.87 -1.30
N GLU A 27 -15.18 -1.12 -0.19
CA GLU A 27 -16.50 -0.55 0.05
C GLU A 27 -16.42 0.99 0.11
N PRO A 28 -17.38 1.74 -0.49
CA PRO A 28 -17.38 3.20 -0.50
C PRO A 28 -17.45 3.85 0.89
N THR A 29 -17.90 3.09 1.90
CA THR A 29 -17.99 3.51 3.30
C THR A 29 -16.64 3.54 4.01
N ILE A 30 -15.62 2.90 3.44
CA ILE A 30 -14.27 2.85 3.99
C ILE A 30 -13.47 4.01 3.41
N SER A 31 -12.93 4.88 4.27
CA SER A 31 -12.07 5.95 3.80
C SER A 31 -10.74 5.42 3.28
N ILE A 32 -10.26 5.97 2.17
CA ILE A 32 -8.97 5.58 1.58
C ILE A 32 -7.82 5.75 2.57
N SER A 33 -7.85 6.80 3.40
CA SER A 33 -6.85 7.00 4.47
C SER A 33 -6.79 5.84 5.46
N LYS A 34 -7.92 5.20 5.78
CA LYS A 34 -7.95 4.01 6.66
C LYS A 34 -7.31 2.81 5.97
N VAL A 35 -7.60 2.60 4.68
CA VAL A 35 -7.00 1.52 3.89
C VAL A 35 -5.48 1.69 3.82
N VAL A 36 -5.01 2.90 3.48
CA VAL A 36 -3.58 3.23 3.40
C VAL A 36 -2.90 3.04 4.75
N ASN A 37 -3.50 3.52 5.84
CA ASN A 37 -2.94 3.33 7.18
C ASN A 37 -2.85 1.85 7.58
N LEU A 38 -3.86 1.05 7.24
CA LEU A 38 -3.84 -0.39 7.47
C LEU A 38 -2.69 -1.05 6.69
N ILE A 39 -2.55 -0.77 5.40
CA ILE A 39 -1.49 -1.34 4.56
C ILE A 39 -0.11 -0.92 5.08
N LYS A 40 0.12 0.38 5.32
CA LYS A 40 1.41 0.91 5.77
C LYS A 40 1.79 0.35 7.14
N SER A 41 0.87 0.29 8.10
CA SER A 41 1.15 -0.25 9.43
C SER A 41 1.41 -1.76 9.41
N TYR A 42 0.57 -2.52 8.69
CA TYR A 42 0.72 -3.97 8.57
C TYR A 42 2.05 -4.35 7.92
N THR A 43 2.39 -3.70 6.80
CA THR A 43 3.64 -3.96 6.08
C THR A 43 4.86 -3.51 6.89
N THR A 44 4.82 -2.33 7.52
CA THR A 44 5.91 -1.86 8.40
C THR A 44 6.20 -2.87 9.50
N TYR A 45 5.18 -3.36 10.20
CA TYR A 45 5.36 -4.36 11.25
C TYR A 45 6.05 -5.62 10.73
N HIS A 46 5.57 -6.19 9.63
CA HIS A 46 6.09 -7.45 9.09
C HIS A 46 7.49 -7.29 8.48
N ILE A 47 7.77 -6.17 7.81
CA ILE A 47 9.08 -5.85 7.25
C ILE A 47 10.11 -5.70 8.37
N TRP A 48 9.80 -4.92 9.41
CA TRP A 48 10.68 -4.78 10.57
C TRP A 48 10.90 -6.10 11.28
N LYS A 49 9.86 -6.90 11.50
CA LYS A 49 9.97 -8.22 12.12
C LYS A 49 10.87 -9.19 11.33
N LYS A 50 10.84 -9.13 10.00
CA LYS A 50 11.61 -10.05 9.14
C LYS A 50 13.05 -9.58 8.89
N HIS A 51 13.29 -8.27 8.88
CA HIS A 51 14.56 -7.67 8.44
C HIS A 51 15.18 -6.73 9.49
N THR A 52 14.92 -6.97 10.78
CA THR A 52 15.33 -6.08 11.89
C THR A 52 16.81 -5.70 11.82
N GLU A 53 17.70 -6.67 11.69
CA GLU A 53 19.16 -6.44 11.72
C GLU A 53 19.65 -5.62 10.52
N TYR A 54 19.03 -5.77 9.35
CA TYR A 54 19.33 -4.93 8.20
C TYR A 54 18.82 -3.51 8.42
N LEU A 55 17.56 -3.37 8.83
CA LEU A 55 16.88 -2.07 8.90
C LEU A 55 17.42 -1.16 10.01
N LYS A 56 17.82 -1.71 11.17
CA LYS A 56 18.45 -0.94 12.25
C LYS A 56 19.71 -0.19 11.80
N ASN A 57 20.42 -0.70 10.81
CA ASN A 57 21.63 -0.09 10.26
C ASN A 57 21.34 0.98 9.18
N HIS A 58 20.09 1.06 8.68
CA HIS A 58 19.70 1.98 7.59
C HIS A 58 18.68 3.03 8.01
N PHE A 59 17.91 2.76 9.07
CA PHE A 59 16.88 3.66 9.59
C PHE A 59 17.28 4.18 10.97
N TRP A 60 17.19 5.51 11.13
CA TRP A 60 17.45 6.20 12.40
C TRP A 60 16.40 5.90 13.49
N LYS A 61 15.21 5.44 13.10
CA LYS A 61 14.11 5.13 14.01
C LYS A 61 13.47 3.79 13.64
N GLU A 62 13.32 2.94 14.64
CA GLU A 62 12.62 1.67 14.51
C GLU A 62 11.13 1.86 14.21
N HIS A 63 10.54 0.87 13.55
CA HIS A 63 9.11 0.84 13.21
C HIS A 63 8.64 1.96 12.27
N ILE A 64 9.56 2.53 11.48
CA ILE A 64 9.23 3.41 10.35
C ILE A 64 9.77 2.75 9.07
N PHE A 65 8.95 2.74 8.01
CA PHE A 65 9.36 2.22 6.72
C PHE A 65 8.87 3.11 5.58
N TRP A 66 7.61 3.54 5.65
CA TRP A 66 7.01 4.48 4.70
C TRP A 66 7.14 5.92 5.15
N THR A 67 7.19 6.86 4.21
CA THR A 67 6.98 8.30 4.47
C THR A 67 5.53 8.55 4.91
N ASP A 68 5.21 9.74 5.43
CA ASP A 68 3.83 10.06 5.84
C ASP A 68 2.87 10.17 4.66
N GLY A 69 3.39 10.57 3.49
CA GLY A 69 2.61 10.78 2.27
C GLY A 69 2.04 9.50 1.66
N TYR A 70 1.03 9.70 0.82
CA TYR A 70 0.51 8.72 -0.13
C TYR A 70 -0.21 9.45 -1.27
N PHE A 71 -0.33 8.80 -2.42
CA PHE A 71 -1.17 9.25 -3.53
C PHE A 71 -2.36 8.30 -3.66
N ALA A 72 -3.54 8.85 -3.94
CA ALA A 72 -4.73 8.07 -4.22
C ALA A 72 -5.60 8.81 -5.24
N CYS A 73 -6.10 8.07 -6.22
CA CYS A 73 -6.99 8.55 -7.25
C CYS A 73 -8.06 7.48 -7.49
N SER A 74 -9.30 7.90 -7.76
CA SER A 74 -10.33 7.02 -8.26
C SER A 74 -10.16 6.85 -9.76
N GLU A 75 -10.26 5.63 -10.24
CA GLU A 75 -10.16 5.35 -11.66
C GLU A 75 -11.56 5.13 -12.26
N GLY A 76 -11.96 6.01 -13.19
CA GLY A 76 -13.27 5.94 -13.83
C GLY A 76 -13.21 5.10 -15.11
N ASN A 77 -14.02 4.03 -15.19
CA ASN A 77 -14.20 3.18 -16.38
C ASN A 77 -12.89 2.80 -17.11
N VAL A 78 -11.89 2.30 -16.40
CA VAL A 78 -10.64 1.85 -17.02
C VAL A 78 -10.68 0.34 -17.23
N SER A 79 -10.44 -0.10 -18.46
CA SER A 79 -10.29 -1.52 -18.79
C SER A 79 -8.95 -2.06 -18.26
N GLU A 80 -8.87 -3.36 -18.04
CA GLU A 80 -7.66 -4.02 -17.52
C GLU A 80 -6.41 -3.71 -18.36
N GLU A 81 -6.57 -3.47 -19.66
CA GLU A 81 -5.48 -3.11 -20.57
C GLU A 81 -4.93 -1.70 -20.34
N MET A 82 -5.80 -0.70 -20.16
CA MET A 82 -5.35 0.67 -19.86
C MET A 82 -4.69 0.75 -18.48
N LEU A 83 -5.16 -0.06 -17.54
CA LEU A 83 -4.55 -0.17 -16.22
C LEU A 83 -3.13 -0.74 -16.29
N LYS A 84 -2.97 -1.83 -17.06
CA LYS A 84 -1.67 -2.45 -17.27
C LYS A 84 -0.70 -1.46 -17.93
N GLN A 85 -1.17 -0.70 -18.91
CA GLN A 85 -0.38 0.37 -19.53
C GLN A 85 -0.04 1.50 -18.56
N TYR A 86 -0.94 1.90 -17.67
CA TYR A 86 -0.63 2.92 -16.66
C TYR A 86 0.47 2.45 -15.72
N ILE A 87 0.34 1.24 -15.19
CA ILE A 87 1.33 0.59 -14.30
C ILE A 87 2.69 0.49 -15.01
N GLU A 88 2.73 -0.10 -16.22
CA GLU A 88 3.96 -0.25 -17.01
C GLU A 88 4.66 1.08 -17.36
N ASN A 89 3.91 2.18 -17.49
CA ASN A 89 4.45 3.51 -17.81
C ASN A 89 4.84 4.34 -16.58
N GLN A 90 4.51 3.91 -15.37
CA GLN A 90 4.93 4.59 -14.13
C GLN A 90 6.20 3.97 -13.52
N GLY A 91 6.66 2.84 -14.07
CA GLY A 91 7.92 2.13 -13.76
C GLY A 91 9.18 2.93 -13.98
#